data_AF-A0A090RC60-F1
#
_entry.id   AF-A0A090RC60-F1
#
_cell.length_a   1.000
_cell.length_b   1.000
_cell.length_c   1.000
_cell.angle_alpha   90.00
_cell.angle_beta   90.00
_cell.angle_gamma   90.00
#
_symmetry.space_group_name_H-M   'P 1'
#
loop_
_entity.id
_entity.type
_entity.pdbx_description
1 polymer ?
#
loop_
_entity_poly.entity_id
_entity_poly.type
_entity_poly.pdbx_seq_one_letter_code
_entity_poly.pdbx_strand_id
1 'polypeptide(L)'
;MKETFDMPVTMTLKKLLCGTVFGVMACSAFVAQASVTTAPEHHLLSTLNYVELEAEQGDKNMQLFLGRAYLEGSNGLKADPLKGMYWLEKAAVDMPEVKTMIGDLFKAGQVLPRDNQQALHWYTEAAKEGEVGAMVELGMYYASGAGNNGKVDCANAIKWFNEASNGGSLESKRNLVWLYATCDDQQVRDGQRA
;
A
#
# COMPACT_ATOMS: atom_id res chain seq x y z
N MET A 1 -54.17 -25.23 9.94
CA MET A 1 -52.91 -25.32 10.73
C MET A 1 -51.74 -24.95 9.84
N LYS A 2 -51.26 -23.72 9.99
CA LYS A 2 -49.86 -23.26 9.97
C LYS A 2 -49.92 -21.74 9.87
N GLU A 3 -49.91 -21.11 11.04
CA GLU A 3 -49.58 -19.69 11.16
C GLU A 3 -48.07 -19.57 10.88
N THR A 4 -47.71 -18.85 9.83
CA THR A 4 -46.33 -18.38 9.62
C THR A 4 -46.26 -16.97 10.17
N PHE A 5 -45.60 -16.85 11.32
CA PHE A 5 -45.36 -15.60 12.02
C PHE A 5 -44.33 -14.80 11.23
N ASP A 6 -44.79 -13.80 10.49
CA ASP A 6 -43.96 -12.83 9.78
C ASP A 6 -43.55 -11.75 10.78
N MET A 7 -42.26 -11.67 11.11
CA MET A 7 -41.71 -10.57 11.90
C MET A 7 -40.66 -9.81 11.09
N PRO A 8 -40.86 -8.52 10.81
CA PRO A 8 -39.81 -7.67 10.29
C PRO A 8 -38.83 -7.35 11.44
N VAL A 9 -37.64 -7.96 11.43
CA VAL A 9 -36.54 -7.54 12.31
C VAL A 9 -35.93 -6.27 11.71
N THR A 10 -36.58 -5.14 12.00
CA THR A 10 -35.98 -3.82 11.81
C THR A 10 -35.32 -3.41 13.13
N MET A 11 -34.01 -3.24 13.15
CA MET A 11 -33.36 -2.46 14.20
C MET A 11 -32.90 -1.14 13.61
N THR A 12 -33.59 -0.07 14.01
CA THR A 12 -33.31 1.31 13.65
C THR A 12 -32.08 1.81 14.42
N LEU A 13 -31.09 2.32 13.70
CA LEU A 13 -29.93 2.98 14.28
C LEU A 13 -30.35 4.30 14.95
N LYS A 14 -30.44 4.34 16.28
CA LYS A 14 -30.51 5.62 17.00
C LYS A 14 -29.09 6.20 17.12
N LYS A 15 -28.85 7.31 16.42
CA LYS A 15 -27.69 8.19 16.66
C LYS A 15 -27.67 8.58 18.14
N LEU A 16 -26.64 8.18 18.88
CA LEU A 16 -26.45 8.61 20.26
C LEU A 16 -25.77 9.98 20.25
N LEU A 17 -26.50 11.00 20.69
CA LEU A 17 -25.94 12.28 21.13
C LEU A 17 -25.12 12.03 22.39
N CYS A 18 -23.82 12.36 22.35
CA CYS A 18 -22.95 12.26 23.51
C CYS A 18 -23.21 13.45 24.45
N GLY A 19 -24.04 13.24 25.47
CA GLY A 19 -24.22 14.16 26.59
C GLY A 19 -23.36 13.72 27.77
N THR A 20 -22.49 14.60 28.23
CA THR A 20 -21.56 14.37 29.34
C THR A 20 -22.27 14.39 30.70
N VAL A 21 -22.17 13.32 31.49
CA VAL A 21 -22.29 13.38 32.96
C VAL A 21 -21.31 12.39 33.59
N PHE A 22 -20.62 12.89 34.61
CA PHE A 22 -19.61 12.27 35.47
C PHE A 22 -19.91 10.84 35.94
N GLY A 23 -18.88 9.99 35.96
CA GLY A 23 -18.76 8.89 36.92
C GLY A 23 -18.54 7.49 36.32
N VAL A 24 -17.35 6.95 36.60
CA VAL A 24 -16.95 5.53 36.43
C VAL A 24 -16.88 5.03 34.99
N MET A 25 -15.68 5.12 34.40
CA MET A 25 -15.36 4.53 33.09
C MET A 25 -15.20 3.00 33.26
N ALA A 26 -16.31 2.27 33.21
CA ALA A 26 -16.28 0.86 32.85
C ALA A 26 -16.09 0.78 31.34
N CYS A 27 -14.85 0.61 30.87
CA CYS A 27 -14.58 0.24 29.48
C CYS A 27 -15.08 -1.19 29.25
N SER A 28 -16.37 -1.36 29.03
CA SER A 28 -16.88 -2.54 28.36
C SER A 28 -16.41 -2.46 26.92
N ALA A 29 -15.38 -3.23 26.57
CA ALA A 29 -15.03 -3.48 25.18
C ALA A 29 -16.26 -4.12 24.51
N PHE A 30 -17.00 -3.32 23.74
CA PHE A 30 -18.08 -3.82 22.90
C PHE A 30 -17.41 -4.57 21.74
N VAL A 31 -17.27 -5.89 21.87
CA VAL A 31 -16.88 -6.72 20.73
C VAL A 31 -18.06 -6.69 19.78
N ALA A 32 -17.94 -5.93 18.70
CA ALA A 32 -18.94 -5.90 17.64
C ALA A 32 -19.03 -7.31 17.05
N GLN A 33 -20.08 -8.06 17.41
CA GLN A 33 -20.41 -9.32 16.75
C GLN A 33 -21.04 -8.99 15.41
N ALA A 34 -20.21 -8.98 14.35
CA ALA A 34 -20.72 -8.99 12.99
C ALA A 34 -21.23 -10.41 12.68
N SER A 35 -22.54 -10.61 12.73
CA SER A 35 -23.14 -11.83 12.20
C SER A 35 -23.13 -11.77 10.67
N VAL A 36 -22.37 -12.65 10.02
CA VAL A 36 -22.44 -12.86 8.57
C VAL A 36 -23.79 -13.52 8.25
N THR A 37 -24.77 -12.74 7.81
CA THR A 37 -26.08 -13.27 7.40
C THR A 37 -25.94 -14.01 6.07
N THR A 38 -26.36 -15.27 6.00
CA THR A 38 -26.13 -16.19 4.87
C THR A 38 -27.12 -16.05 3.69
N ALA A 39 -27.74 -14.88 3.48
CA ALA A 39 -28.67 -14.65 2.38
C ALA A 39 -27.91 -14.22 1.11
N PRO A 40 -27.97 -14.98 -0.01
CA PRO A 40 -27.13 -14.79 -1.20
C PRO A 40 -27.14 -13.37 -1.77
N GLU A 41 -28.29 -12.69 -1.74
CA GLU A 41 -28.49 -11.36 -2.30
C GLU A 41 -27.81 -10.21 -1.52
N HIS A 42 -27.40 -10.44 -0.27
CA HIS A 42 -26.79 -9.41 0.61
C HIS A 42 -25.36 -9.73 1.05
N HIS A 43 -24.79 -10.86 0.60
CA HIS A 43 -23.43 -11.28 0.98
C HIS A 43 -22.37 -10.25 0.62
N LEU A 44 -22.43 -9.65 -0.57
CA LEU A 44 -21.40 -8.70 -1.01
C LEU A 44 -21.41 -7.41 -0.17
N LEU A 45 -22.59 -6.81 0.04
CA LEU A 45 -22.70 -5.57 0.83
C LEU A 45 -22.38 -5.78 2.32
N SER A 46 -22.84 -6.88 2.91
CA SER A 46 -22.50 -7.22 4.30
C SER A 46 -21.00 -7.50 4.47
N THR A 47 -20.38 -8.15 3.48
CA THR A 47 -18.92 -8.37 3.46
C THR A 47 -18.17 -7.05 3.33
N LEU A 48 -18.57 -6.14 2.44
CA LEU A 48 -17.94 -4.83 2.29
C LEU A 48 -18.06 -3.98 3.56
N ASN A 49 -19.22 -3.97 4.21
CA ASN A 49 -19.38 -3.27 5.49
C ASN A 49 -18.44 -3.81 6.57
N TYR A 50 -18.24 -5.13 6.61
CA TYR A 50 -17.31 -5.76 7.54
C TYR A 50 -15.85 -5.37 7.25
N VAL A 51 -15.46 -5.41 5.97
CA VAL A 51 -14.13 -4.99 5.51
C VAL A 51 -13.88 -3.52 5.85
N GLU A 52 -14.84 -2.63 5.60
CA GLU A 52 -14.72 -1.21 5.94
C GLU A 52 -14.58 -1.01 7.45
N LEU A 53 -15.37 -1.72 8.27
CA LEU A 53 -15.26 -1.68 9.72
C LEU A 53 -13.86 -2.09 10.22
N GLU A 54 -13.31 -3.21 9.74
CA GLU A 54 -11.98 -3.68 10.14
C GLU A 54 -10.87 -2.75 9.64
N ALA A 55 -10.98 -2.25 8.41
CA ALA A 55 -10.03 -1.28 7.87
C ALA A 55 -10.01 0.02 8.68
N GLU A 56 -11.18 0.50 9.14
CA GLU A 56 -11.30 1.65 10.03
C GLU A 56 -10.69 1.39 11.42
N GLN A 57 -10.76 0.15 11.90
CA GLN A 57 -10.12 -0.27 13.15
C GLN A 57 -8.60 -0.47 13.03
N GLY A 58 -8.06 -0.37 11.82
CA GLY A 58 -6.62 -0.42 11.59
C GLY A 58 -6.11 -1.75 11.03
N ASP A 59 -6.99 -2.66 10.59
CA ASP A 59 -6.54 -3.87 9.91
C ASP A 59 -5.90 -3.51 8.56
N LYS A 60 -4.58 -3.65 8.49
CA LYS A 60 -3.79 -3.22 7.32
C LYS A 60 -4.08 -4.07 6.08
N ASN A 61 -4.47 -5.34 6.25
CA ASN A 61 -4.83 -6.19 5.12
C ASN A 61 -6.18 -5.76 4.52
N MET A 62 -7.14 -5.36 5.36
CA MET A 62 -8.42 -4.80 4.90
C MET A 62 -8.22 -3.43 4.26
N GLN A 63 -7.34 -2.59 4.80
CA GLN A 63 -6.95 -1.34 4.16
C GLN A 63 -6.30 -1.58 2.79
N LEU A 64 -5.34 -2.51 2.69
CA LEU A 64 -4.74 -2.89 1.41
C LEU A 64 -5.78 -3.41 0.42
N PHE A 65 -6.70 -4.26 0.88
CA PHE A 65 -7.80 -4.78 0.07
C PHE A 65 -8.67 -3.63 -0.47
N LEU A 66 -9.13 -2.72 0.39
CA LEU A 66 -9.95 -1.59 -0.02
C LEU A 66 -9.19 -0.68 -0.99
N GLY A 67 -7.92 -0.41 -0.71
CA GLY A 67 -7.06 0.38 -1.57
C GLY A 67 -7.02 -0.15 -2.99
N ARG A 68 -6.73 -1.45 -3.15
CA ARG A 68 -6.72 -2.10 -4.47
C ARG A 68 -8.10 -2.15 -5.10
N ALA A 69 -9.14 -2.48 -4.35
CA ALA A 69 -10.50 -2.61 -4.87
C ALA A 69 -11.04 -1.27 -5.41
N TYR A 70 -10.75 -0.16 -4.72
CA TYR A 70 -11.07 1.19 -5.21
C TYR A 70 -10.20 1.62 -6.39
N LEU A 71 -8.92 1.24 -6.46
CA LEU A 71 -8.10 1.54 -7.65
C LEU A 71 -8.59 0.81 -8.91
N GLU A 72 -8.99 -0.45 -8.75
CA GLU A 72 -9.39 -1.34 -9.87
C GLU A 72 -10.88 -1.23 -10.21
N GLY A 73 -11.72 -0.73 -9.30
CA GLY A 73 -13.17 -0.79 -9.44
C GLY A 73 -13.69 -2.23 -9.42
N SER A 74 -13.22 -3.03 -8.47
CA SER A 74 -13.53 -4.45 -8.32
C SER A 74 -14.37 -4.74 -7.07
N ASN A 75 -14.81 -5.98 -6.88
CA ASN A 75 -15.56 -6.42 -5.68
C ASN A 75 -16.85 -5.63 -5.40
N GLY A 76 -17.52 -5.14 -6.46
CA GLY A 76 -18.75 -4.34 -6.34
C GLY A 76 -18.51 -2.87 -6.03
N LEU A 77 -17.25 -2.43 -5.91
CA LEU A 77 -16.88 -1.03 -5.76
C LEU A 77 -16.66 -0.40 -7.14
N LYS A 78 -17.05 0.87 -7.27
CA LYS A 78 -16.65 1.68 -8.43
C LYS A 78 -15.22 2.16 -8.24
N ALA A 79 -14.49 2.28 -9.35
CA ALA A 79 -13.14 2.83 -9.32
C ALA A 79 -13.17 4.26 -8.74
N ASP A 80 -12.34 4.49 -7.74
CA ASP A 80 -12.11 5.77 -7.07
C ASP A 80 -10.63 5.83 -6.67
N PRO A 81 -9.76 6.36 -7.54
CA PRO A 81 -8.32 6.40 -7.28
C PRO A 81 -7.94 7.15 -6.00
N LEU A 82 -8.70 8.19 -5.62
CA LEU A 82 -8.42 8.97 -4.42
C LEU A 82 -8.76 8.17 -3.17
N LYS A 83 -9.91 7.48 -3.14
CA LYS A 83 -10.27 6.59 -2.03
C LYS A 83 -9.34 5.37 -1.98
N GLY A 84 -8.91 4.87 -3.12
CA GLY A 84 -7.90 3.81 -3.22
C GLY A 84 -6.57 4.22 -2.59
N MET A 85 -6.05 5.38 -2.96
CA MET A 85 -4.82 5.93 -2.39
C MET A 85 -4.93 6.18 -0.89
N TYR A 86 -6.04 6.74 -0.42
CA TYR A 86 -6.29 6.94 1.01
C TYR A 86 -6.13 5.64 1.82
N TRP A 87 -6.66 4.54 1.33
CA TRP A 87 -6.55 3.25 2.01
C TRP A 87 -5.16 2.62 1.88
N LEU A 88 -4.50 2.75 0.73
CA LEU A 88 -3.11 2.28 0.57
C LEU A 88 -2.14 3.04 1.48
N GLU A 89 -2.28 4.35 1.60
CA GLU A 89 -1.42 5.17 2.49
C GLU A 89 -1.60 4.76 3.96
N LYS A 90 -2.82 4.42 4.38
CA LYS A 90 -3.07 3.86 5.72
C LYS A 90 -2.41 2.48 5.90
N ALA A 91 -2.55 1.60 4.90
CA ALA A 91 -1.96 0.27 4.94
C ALA A 91 -0.42 0.32 4.95
N ALA A 92 0.19 1.31 4.29
CA ALA A 92 1.62 1.44 4.11
C ALA A 92 2.43 1.61 5.41
N VAL A 93 1.80 1.94 6.54
CA VAL A 93 2.48 2.02 7.84
C VAL A 93 3.02 0.64 8.20
N ASP A 94 4.35 0.48 8.31
CA ASP A 94 5.08 -0.78 8.51
C ASP A 94 4.75 -1.90 7.50
N MET A 95 4.31 -1.55 6.28
CA MET A 95 4.16 -2.49 5.17
C MET A 95 4.94 -1.95 3.97
N PRO A 96 6.26 -2.17 3.91
CA PRO A 96 7.07 -1.55 2.89
C PRO A 96 6.75 -2.06 1.48
N GLU A 97 6.18 -3.25 1.33
CA GLU A 97 5.69 -3.74 0.04
C GLU A 97 4.52 -2.89 -0.49
N VAL A 98 3.70 -2.35 0.40
CA VAL A 98 2.61 -1.43 0.03
C VAL A 98 3.18 -0.07 -0.37
N LYS A 99 4.26 0.40 0.29
CA LYS A 99 4.98 1.60 -0.14
C LYS A 99 5.56 1.42 -1.55
N THR A 100 6.17 0.27 -1.84
CA THR A 100 6.65 -0.06 -3.19
C THR A 100 5.52 -0.05 -4.21
N MET A 101 4.37 -0.63 -3.86
CA MET A 101 3.16 -0.58 -4.70
C MET A 101 2.69 0.85 -4.98
N ILE A 102 2.68 1.73 -3.97
CA ILE A 102 2.34 3.14 -4.18
C ILE A 102 3.35 3.81 -5.13
N GLY A 103 4.64 3.52 -4.96
CA GLY A 103 5.69 3.97 -5.88
C GLY A 103 5.42 3.54 -7.33
N ASP A 104 5.02 2.28 -7.52
CA ASP A 104 4.67 1.73 -8.85
C ASP A 104 3.47 2.44 -9.48
N LEU A 105 2.45 2.80 -8.70
CA LEU A 105 1.28 3.54 -9.19
C LEU A 105 1.69 4.90 -9.76
N PHE A 106 2.52 5.64 -9.03
CA PHE A 106 3.04 6.93 -9.49
C PHE A 106 4.01 6.80 -10.67
N LYS A 107 4.85 5.76 -10.70
CA LYS A 107 5.77 5.47 -11.81
C LYS A 107 5.00 5.14 -13.09
N ALA A 108 3.95 4.34 -12.99
CA ALA A 108 3.15 3.85 -14.13
C ALA A 108 2.27 4.95 -14.73
N GLY A 109 1.65 5.79 -13.89
CA GLY A 109 0.82 6.91 -14.36
C GLY A 109 -0.51 6.51 -14.99
N GLN A 110 -0.99 5.28 -14.75
CA GLN A 110 -2.21 4.75 -15.39
C GLN A 110 -3.47 5.06 -14.59
N VAL A 111 -3.41 4.88 -13.27
CA VAL A 111 -4.54 5.10 -12.34
C VAL A 111 -4.43 6.45 -11.63
N LEU A 112 -3.20 6.95 -11.49
CA LEU A 112 -2.87 8.27 -10.96
C LEU A 112 -2.02 9.01 -12.00
N PRO A 113 -1.96 10.35 -11.98
CA PRO A 113 -0.99 11.07 -12.80
C PRO A 113 0.42 10.57 -12.52
N ARG A 114 1.21 10.36 -13.58
CA ARG A 114 2.61 9.97 -13.43
C ARG A 114 3.36 11.02 -12.62
N ASP A 115 3.96 10.60 -11.51
CA ASP A 115 4.77 11.47 -10.65
C ASP A 115 6.05 10.75 -10.24
N ASN A 116 7.11 11.13 -10.93
CA ASN A 116 8.44 10.59 -10.76
C ASN A 116 9.02 10.89 -9.36
N GLN A 117 8.73 12.07 -8.78
CA GLN A 117 9.23 12.44 -7.46
C GLN A 117 8.50 11.67 -6.35
N GLN A 118 7.19 11.47 -6.50
CA GLN A 118 6.42 10.67 -5.56
C GLN A 118 6.84 9.20 -5.61
N ALA A 119 7.05 8.64 -6.81
CA ALA A 119 7.58 7.29 -6.93
C ALA A 119 8.91 7.13 -6.17
N LEU A 120 9.86 8.05 -6.40
CA LEU A 120 11.14 8.06 -5.71
C LEU A 120 10.99 8.17 -4.18
N HIS A 121 10.07 9.01 -3.71
CA HIS A 121 9.78 9.15 -2.29
C HIS A 121 9.32 7.82 -1.66
N TRP A 122 8.30 7.19 -2.23
CA TRP A 122 7.74 5.95 -1.69
C TRP A 122 8.71 4.77 -1.76
N TYR A 123 9.46 4.63 -2.86
CA TYR A 123 10.53 3.63 -2.93
C TYR A 123 11.62 3.90 -1.89
N THR A 124 11.98 5.15 -1.64
CA THR A 124 12.97 5.49 -0.60
C THR A 124 12.49 5.10 0.80
N GLU A 125 11.22 5.35 1.12
CA GLU A 125 10.64 4.96 2.42
C GLU A 125 10.55 3.44 2.57
N ALA A 126 10.19 2.70 1.52
CA ALA A 126 10.18 1.24 1.52
C ALA A 126 11.59 0.63 1.67
N ALA A 127 12.57 1.17 0.95
CA ALA A 127 13.95 0.70 0.99
C ALA A 127 14.61 0.94 2.36
N LYS A 128 14.27 2.03 3.06
CA LYS A 128 14.71 2.27 4.45
C LYS A 128 14.24 1.21 5.43
N GLU A 129 13.13 0.53 5.12
CA GLU A 129 12.58 -0.58 5.90
C GLU A 129 13.09 -1.95 5.42
N GLY A 130 14.00 -1.98 4.45
CA GLY A 130 14.67 -3.19 3.98
C GLY A 130 13.98 -3.89 2.81
N GLU A 131 12.96 -3.28 2.19
CA GLU A 131 12.25 -3.91 1.07
C GLU A 131 13.10 -3.91 -0.20
N VAL A 132 13.40 -5.12 -0.68
CA VAL A 132 14.39 -5.35 -1.74
C VAL A 132 13.87 -4.88 -3.10
N GLY A 133 12.57 -5.02 -3.37
CA GLY A 133 11.93 -4.52 -4.58
C GLY A 133 12.10 -3.02 -4.75
N ALA A 134 11.89 -2.25 -3.69
CA ALA A 134 12.09 -0.81 -3.67
C ALA A 134 13.54 -0.43 -3.91
N MET A 135 14.50 -1.16 -3.33
CA MET A 135 15.92 -0.94 -3.59
C MET A 135 16.27 -1.20 -5.07
N VAL A 136 15.70 -2.24 -5.68
CA VAL A 136 15.83 -2.48 -7.14
C VAL A 136 15.28 -1.30 -7.92
N GLU A 137 14.09 -0.83 -7.57
CA GLU A 137 13.43 0.28 -8.24
C GLU A 137 14.23 1.58 -8.14
N LEU A 138 14.78 1.90 -6.96
CA LEU A 138 15.70 3.03 -6.79
C LEU A 138 16.93 2.89 -7.68
N GLY A 139 17.56 1.71 -7.69
CA GLY A 139 18.71 1.42 -8.55
C GLY A 139 18.41 1.69 -10.03
N MET A 140 17.27 1.20 -10.53
CA MET A 140 16.81 1.41 -11.89
C MET A 140 16.52 2.90 -12.18
N TYR A 141 15.97 3.59 -11.20
CA TYR A 141 15.62 4.99 -11.31
C TYR A 141 16.85 5.88 -11.53
N TYR A 142 17.91 5.64 -10.75
CA TYR A 142 19.19 6.33 -10.89
C TYR A 142 19.98 5.87 -12.13
N ALA A 143 19.92 4.59 -12.48
CA ALA A 143 20.61 4.04 -13.66
C ALA A 143 20.01 4.53 -14.99
N SER A 144 18.73 4.86 -15.02
CA SER A 144 18.04 5.40 -16.20
C SER A 144 18.06 6.93 -16.28
N GLY A 145 18.37 7.62 -15.18
CA GLY A 145 18.25 9.08 -15.06
C GLY A 145 16.80 9.59 -15.02
N ALA A 146 15.82 8.70 -14.79
CA ALA A 146 14.38 9.01 -14.90
C ALA A 146 13.91 10.13 -13.97
N GLY A 147 14.55 10.36 -12.82
CA GLY A 147 14.26 11.51 -11.95
C GLY A 147 15.40 12.49 -11.76
N ASN A 148 16.36 12.51 -12.68
CA ASN A 148 17.44 13.49 -12.68
C ASN A 148 17.62 14.13 -14.08
N ASN A 149 16.50 14.55 -14.70
CA ASN A 149 16.49 15.20 -16.02
C ASN A 149 17.26 14.40 -17.10
N GLY A 150 17.17 13.06 -17.04
CA GLY A 150 17.85 12.15 -17.99
C GLY A 150 19.33 11.93 -17.71
N LYS A 151 19.88 12.47 -16.61
CA LYS A 151 21.27 12.23 -16.20
C LYS A 151 21.34 11.01 -15.30
N VAL A 152 22.10 10.00 -15.74
CA VAL A 152 22.41 8.81 -14.94
C VAL A 152 23.19 9.22 -13.70
N ASP A 153 22.80 8.67 -12.54
CA ASP A 153 23.54 8.78 -11.29
C ASP A 153 24.09 7.41 -10.91
N CYS A 154 25.28 7.12 -11.43
CA CYS A 154 25.93 5.82 -11.25
C CYS A 154 26.19 5.50 -9.77
N ALA A 155 26.55 6.50 -8.96
CA ALA A 155 26.89 6.28 -7.56
C ALA A 155 25.67 5.82 -6.76
N ASN A 156 24.53 6.52 -6.91
CA ASN A 156 23.30 6.10 -6.24
C ASN A 156 22.73 4.80 -6.82
N ALA A 157 22.83 4.57 -8.13
CA ALA A 157 22.40 3.32 -8.74
C ALA A 157 23.18 2.12 -8.18
N ILE A 158 24.51 2.21 -8.14
CA ILE A 158 25.39 1.17 -7.59
C ILE A 158 25.11 0.95 -6.10
N LYS A 159 24.94 2.03 -5.32
CA LYS A 159 24.58 1.93 -3.91
C LYS A 159 23.32 1.08 -3.71
N TRP A 160 22.22 1.44 -4.36
CA TRP A 160 20.94 0.74 -4.16
C TRP A 160 20.93 -0.67 -4.73
N PHE A 161 21.58 -0.92 -5.87
CA PHE A 161 21.72 -2.28 -6.37
C PHE A 161 22.64 -3.15 -5.50
N ASN A 162 23.65 -2.59 -4.85
CA ASN A 162 24.45 -3.35 -3.87
C ASN A 162 23.59 -3.75 -2.66
N GLU A 163 22.80 -2.82 -2.10
CA GLU A 163 21.89 -3.12 -0.98
C GLU A 163 20.86 -4.20 -1.37
N ALA A 164 20.21 -4.05 -2.53
CA ALA A 164 19.29 -5.05 -3.05
C ALA A 164 19.96 -6.41 -3.29
N SER A 165 21.20 -6.42 -3.76
CA SER A 165 21.99 -7.64 -3.98
C SER A 165 22.33 -8.35 -2.67
N ASN A 166 22.61 -7.59 -1.61
CA ASN A 166 22.80 -8.09 -0.25
C ASN A 166 21.49 -8.68 0.30
N GLY A 167 20.35 -8.07 -0.04
CA GLY A 167 19.01 -8.61 0.19
C GLY A 167 18.62 -9.79 -0.71
N GLY A 168 19.51 -10.26 -1.59
CA GLY A 168 19.30 -11.45 -2.43
C GLY A 168 18.83 -11.21 -3.87
N SER A 169 18.68 -9.95 -4.30
CA SER A 169 18.25 -9.63 -5.67
C SER A 169 19.30 -10.05 -6.72
N LEU A 170 18.99 -11.10 -7.50
CA LEU A 170 19.81 -11.50 -8.65
C LEU A 170 19.75 -10.49 -9.80
N GLU A 171 18.63 -9.80 -9.95
CA GLU A 171 18.48 -8.72 -10.92
C GLU A 171 19.48 -7.59 -10.64
N SER A 172 19.57 -7.16 -9.38
CA SER A 172 20.51 -6.11 -8.98
C SER A 172 21.96 -6.51 -9.22
N LYS A 173 22.32 -7.78 -8.95
CA LYS A 173 23.66 -8.31 -9.27
C LYS A 173 23.98 -8.18 -10.76
N ARG A 174 23.01 -8.43 -11.65
CA ARG A 174 23.18 -8.27 -13.11
C ARG A 174 23.31 -6.81 -13.50
N ASN A 175 22.48 -5.94 -12.93
CA ASN A 175 22.53 -4.50 -13.20
C ASN A 175 23.86 -3.88 -12.74
N LEU A 176 24.43 -4.36 -11.62
CA LEU A 176 25.76 -3.95 -11.17
C LEU A 176 26.86 -4.30 -12.18
N VAL A 177 26.83 -5.50 -12.77
CA VAL A 177 27.80 -5.87 -13.81
C VAL A 177 27.75 -4.91 -14.99
N TRP A 178 26.54 -4.54 -15.43
CA TRP A 178 26.37 -3.56 -16.49
C TRP A 178 26.89 -2.17 -16.08
N LEU A 179 26.50 -1.67 -14.89
CA LEU A 179 26.93 -0.35 -14.41
C LEU A 179 28.44 -0.24 -14.24
N TYR A 180 29.10 -1.26 -13.67
CA TYR A 180 30.56 -1.26 -13.55
C TYR A 180 31.27 -1.29 -14.91
N ALA A 181 30.63 -1.82 -15.96
CA ALA A 181 31.19 -1.84 -17.31
C ALA A 181 30.94 -0.54 -18.10
N THR A 182 29.87 0.22 -17.80
CA THR A 182 29.41 1.33 -18.63
C THR A 182 29.47 2.71 -17.98
N CYS A 183 29.53 2.81 -16.65
CA CYS A 183 29.61 4.11 -15.98
C CYS A 183 30.95 4.78 -16.27
N ASP A 184 30.93 6.01 -16.80
CA ASP A 184 32.14 6.73 -17.22
C ASP A 184 33.05 7.14 -16.05
N ASP A 185 32.47 7.34 -14.86
CA ASP A 185 33.20 7.72 -13.65
C ASP A 185 34.02 6.56 -13.11
N GLN A 186 35.33 6.66 -13.28
CA GLN A 186 36.30 5.66 -12.85
C GLN A 186 36.34 5.46 -11.33
N GLN A 187 36.11 6.50 -10.52
CA GLN A 187 36.11 6.38 -9.06
C GLN A 187 34.89 5.58 -8.57
N VAL A 188 33.77 5.71 -9.28
CA VAL A 188 32.54 4.98 -9.02
C VAL A 188 32.65 3.52 -9.49
N ARG A 189 33.34 3.26 -10.61
CA ARG A 189 33.60 1.88 -11.11
C ARG A 189 34.54 1.09 -10.20
N ASP A 190 35.64 1.71 -9.78
CA ASP A 190 36.74 1.01 -9.11
C ASP A 190 36.51 0.84 -7.60
N GLY A 191 35.41 1.39 -7.07
CA GLY A 191 34.85 1.17 -5.73
C GLY A 191 35.88 1.17 -4.61
N GLN A 192 36.19 2.34 -4.01
CA GLN A 192 37.12 2.48 -2.87
C GLN A 192 38.38 1.56 -2.94
N ARG A 193 38.98 1.36 -4.12
CA ARG A 193 40.39 0.94 -4.22
C ARG A 193 41.29 2.17 -4.17
N ALA A 194 41.20 2.92 -3.07
CA ALA A 194 42.19 3.90 -2.65
C ALA A 194 42.73 3.49 -1.27
#